data_AF-A0A665WWT8-F1
#
_entry.id   AF-A0A665WWT8-F1
#
_cell.length_a   1.000
_cell.length_b   1.000
_cell.length_c   1.000
_cell.angle_alpha   90.00
_cell.angle_beta   90.00
_cell.angle_gamma   90.00
#
_symmetry.space_group_name_H-M   'P 1'
#
loop_
_entity.id
_entity.type
_entity.pdbx_description
1 polymer ?
#
loop_
_entity_poly.entity_id
_entity_poly.type
_entity_poly.pdbx_seq_one_letter_code
_entity_poly.pdbx_strand_id
1 'polypeptide(L)'
;MTYIRETCGCCDCEKRCGALDIVFVIDSSESVGLTNFTLEKNFVINTINRLGSMASDPASPTGTRVGVVQFSHNGTFEAIRLDDPNINSMSAFKTAVKRLQWIAGGTFTPSALKFAYDTLIRDSKRARARVSVVVITDGRFDPRDDEDLLKYLCDDDNLVVNAIGVGDMFKKEQDDEILGSIACGKKERVTEMKRYIDLVAEDFIETMETVLCPGKPVPEHLDDQTAPDVTPCFQRPVDLVFLLDGSERLGDKNFRHVREFLQKVAGTIGLAKGRNDRMRARLALMEYGKENENHIAFQLTHDRALIADGIARLHYLDSSSSVGPAIIYTIDNILGKENSRQTRQNAEISFVFITDGITENKNLEEAVSAMRGAQVVSTVIATGSDVDHGVLTKLAMGDQDAIFKGKDLADLSHSGLFDRFMKWVC
;
A
#
# COMPACT_ATOMS: atom_id res chain seq x y z
N MET A 1 19.63 17.61 -43.16
CA MET A 1 18.20 17.31 -43.01
C MET A 1 18.01 16.53 -41.73
N THR A 2 17.54 17.23 -40.72
CA THR A 2 17.27 16.75 -39.37
C THR A 2 16.00 15.91 -39.40
N TYR A 3 16.07 14.62 -39.06
CA TYR A 3 14.87 13.82 -38.81
C TYR A 3 14.54 13.94 -37.33
N ILE A 4 13.47 14.68 -37.04
CA ILE A 4 12.80 14.69 -35.75
C ILE A 4 12.22 13.29 -35.55
N ARG A 5 12.75 12.53 -34.58
CA ARG A 5 12.01 11.43 -33.98
C ARG A 5 11.10 12.06 -32.94
N GLU A 6 9.81 12.09 -33.25
CA GLU A 6 8.75 12.36 -32.29
C GLU A 6 8.94 11.43 -31.08
N THR A 7 9.35 12.02 -29.96
CA THR A 7 9.35 11.37 -28.65
C THR A 7 7.89 11.29 -28.21
N CYS A 8 7.31 10.09 -28.34
CA CYS A 8 6.05 9.73 -27.70
C CYS A 8 6.20 10.02 -26.19
N GLY A 9 5.36 10.90 -25.66
CA GLY A 9 5.33 11.26 -24.24
C GLY A 9 4.98 10.05 -23.38
N CYS A 10 5.67 9.91 -22.24
CA CYS A 10 5.47 8.83 -21.29
C CYS A 10 4.02 8.83 -20.75
N CYS A 11 3.23 7.86 -21.20
CA CYS A 11 2.00 7.43 -20.55
C CYS A 11 2.38 6.45 -19.42
N ASP A 12 2.19 6.83 -18.15
CA ASP A 12 2.26 5.86 -17.04
C ASP A 12 0.89 5.18 -16.93
N CYS A 13 0.73 4.11 -17.69
CA CYS A 13 -0.51 3.34 -17.78
C CYS A 13 -0.75 2.56 -16.47
N GLU A 14 -1.53 3.10 -15.53
CA GLU A 14 -1.95 2.31 -14.35
C GLU A 14 -2.70 1.06 -14.77
N LYS A 15 -2.19 -0.10 -14.33
CA LYS A 15 -2.72 -1.40 -14.71
C LYS A 15 -3.97 -1.72 -13.90
N ARG A 16 -5.11 -1.17 -14.30
CA ARG A 16 -6.40 -1.52 -13.70
C ARG A 16 -6.80 -2.94 -14.11
N CYS A 17 -6.64 -3.87 -13.18
CA CYS A 17 -7.16 -5.22 -13.31
C CYS A 17 -8.69 -5.17 -13.26
N GLY A 18 -9.35 -6.06 -14.02
CA GLY A 18 -10.78 -6.33 -13.81
C GLY A 18 -11.01 -6.93 -12.42
N ALA A 19 -12.20 -7.50 -12.18
CA ALA A 19 -12.42 -8.30 -10.98
C ALA A 19 -11.35 -9.42 -10.90
N LEU A 20 -10.44 -9.30 -9.93
CA LEU A 20 -9.31 -10.21 -9.75
C LEU A 20 -9.31 -10.73 -8.31
N ASP A 21 -9.29 -12.04 -8.15
CA ASP A 21 -9.12 -12.69 -6.86
C ASP A 21 -7.73 -13.32 -6.84
N ILE A 22 -6.88 -12.93 -5.88
CA ILE A 22 -5.51 -13.43 -5.75
C ILE A 22 -5.43 -14.28 -4.48
N VAL A 23 -4.91 -15.49 -4.59
CA VAL A 23 -4.68 -16.38 -3.44
C VAL A 23 -3.19 -16.69 -3.36
N PHE A 24 -2.57 -16.34 -2.24
CA PHE A 24 -1.21 -16.77 -1.93
C PHE A 24 -1.24 -18.02 -1.07
N VAL A 25 -0.50 -19.05 -1.47
CA VAL A 25 -0.26 -20.26 -0.68
C VAL A 25 1.20 -20.22 -0.27
N ILE A 26 1.47 -19.97 1.01
CA ILE A 26 2.81 -19.70 1.54
C ILE A 26 3.26 -20.81 2.50
N ASP A 27 4.53 -21.17 2.42
CA ASP A 27 5.10 -22.31 3.10
C ASP A 27 5.65 -21.88 4.46
N SER A 28 5.08 -22.43 5.53
CA SER A 28 5.48 -22.17 6.91
C SER A 28 6.11 -23.40 7.57
N SER A 29 6.65 -24.33 6.76
CA SER A 29 7.37 -25.52 7.23
C SER A 29 8.64 -25.17 8.01
N GLU A 30 9.20 -26.19 8.66
CA GLU A 30 10.44 -26.05 9.43
C GLU A 30 11.65 -25.70 8.54
N SER A 31 11.70 -26.25 7.31
CA SER A 31 12.81 -26.05 6.37
C SER A 31 12.89 -24.62 5.81
N VAL A 32 11.74 -23.94 5.72
CA VAL A 32 11.69 -22.50 5.40
C VAL A 32 12.31 -21.69 6.54
N GLY A 33 11.84 -21.90 7.78
CA GLY A 33 12.30 -21.15 8.96
C GLY A 33 11.71 -19.75 9.09
N LEU A 34 11.69 -19.22 10.32
CA LEU A 34 11.02 -17.94 10.66
C LEU A 34 11.48 -16.74 9.82
N THR A 35 12.78 -16.64 9.53
CA THR A 35 13.33 -15.51 8.77
C THR A 35 12.83 -15.51 7.33
N ASN A 36 12.83 -16.67 6.67
CA ASN A 36 12.36 -16.78 5.29
C ASN A 36 10.85 -16.65 5.20
N PHE A 37 10.12 -17.21 6.16
CA PHE A 37 8.67 -17.00 6.28
C PHE A 37 8.31 -15.51 6.43
N THR A 38 9.15 -14.73 7.12
CA THR A 38 8.97 -13.27 7.20
C THR A 38 9.16 -12.60 5.83
N LEU A 39 10.09 -13.08 5.01
CA LEU A 39 10.29 -12.59 3.64
C LEU A 39 9.11 -12.94 2.73
N GLU A 40 8.54 -14.14 2.86
CA GLU A 40 7.30 -14.52 2.14
C GLU A 40 6.14 -13.60 2.49
N LYS A 41 5.92 -13.31 3.78
CA LYS A 41 4.90 -12.34 4.22
C LYS A 41 5.11 -10.96 3.62
N ASN A 42 6.36 -10.48 3.59
CA ASN A 42 6.69 -9.18 3.00
C ASN A 42 6.48 -9.19 1.48
N PHE A 43 6.79 -10.28 0.80
CA PHE A 43 6.51 -10.43 -0.63
C PHE A 43 5.00 -10.35 -0.93
N VAL A 44 4.16 -11.06 -0.16
CA VAL A 44 2.71 -10.98 -0.28
C VAL A 44 2.22 -9.54 -0.12
N ILE A 45 2.67 -8.85 0.93
CA ILE A 45 2.31 -7.45 1.21
C ILE A 45 2.75 -6.53 0.07
N ASN A 46 4.02 -6.63 -0.35
CA ASN A 46 4.59 -5.73 -1.36
C ASN A 46 3.96 -5.92 -2.74
N THR A 47 3.67 -7.17 -3.12
CA THR A 47 2.99 -7.48 -4.38
C THR A 47 1.61 -6.85 -4.45
N ILE A 48 0.83 -6.98 -3.38
CA ILE A 48 -0.51 -6.41 -3.31
C ILE A 48 -0.47 -4.88 -3.21
N ASN A 49 0.48 -4.33 -2.45
CA ASN A 49 0.69 -2.89 -2.37
C ASN A 49 1.00 -2.28 -3.75
N ARG A 50 1.81 -2.97 -4.57
CA ARG A 50 2.13 -2.52 -5.93
C ARG A 50 0.94 -2.58 -6.89
N LEU A 51 0.06 -3.57 -6.74
CA LEU A 51 -1.18 -3.68 -7.54
C LEU A 51 -2.19 -2.55 -7.26
N GLY A 52 -2.05 -1.82 -6.15
CA GLY A 52 -2.72 -0.53 -5.86
C GLY A 52 -4.26 -0.54 -5.76
N SER A 53 -4.93 -1.67 -6.01
CA SER A 53 -6.37 -1.72 -6.30
C SER A 53 -7.14 -2.76 -5.49
N MET A 54 -6.99 -2.76 -4.17
CA MET A 54 -7.79 -3.63 -3.30
C MET A 54 -9.26 -3.22 -3.25
N ALA A 55 -10.18 -4.19 -3.29
CA ALA A 55 -11.60 -3.95 -3.13
C ALA A 55 -11.93 -3.61 -1.66
N SER A 56 -12.54 -2.44 -1.43
CA SER A 56 -12.96 -2.03 -0.08
C SER A 56 -14.19 -2.76 0.44
N ASP A 57 -14.97 -3.38 -0.45
CA ASP A 57 -16.09 -4.24 -0.11
C ASP A 57 -15.85 -5.62 -0.75
N PRO A 58 -15.81 -6.72 0.03
CA PRO A 58 -15.67 -8.07 -0.52
C PRO A 58 -16.78 -8.47 -1.52
N ALA A 59 -17.94 -7.81 -1.48
CA ALA A 59 -19.03 -8.00 -2.44
C ALA A 59 -18.91 -7.12 -3.70
N SER A 60 -17.90 -6.25 -3.77
CA SER A 60 -17.68 -5.35 -4.91
C SER A 60 -17.47 -6.12 -6.22
N PRO A 61 -18.16 -5.75 -7.31
CA PRO A 61 -17.99 -6.37 -8.62
C PRO A 61 -16.65 -5.99 -9.30
N THR A 62 -15.90 -5.05 -8.73
CA THR A 62 -14.61 -4.53 -9.24
C THR A 62 -13.55 -4.49 -8.13
N GLY A 63 -12.28 -4.44 -8.51
CA GLY A 63 -11.14 -4.41 -7.58
C GLY A 63 -10.61 -5.79 -7.21
N THR A 64 -9.43 -5.80 -6.59
CA THR A 64 -8.66 -6.98 -6.22
C THR A 64 -9.06 -7.48 -4.83
N ARG A 65 -9.40 -8.75 -4.70
CA ARG A 65 -9.56 -9.41 -3.39
C ARG A 65 -8.39 -10.34 -3.17
N VAL A 66 -7.90 -10.40 -1.95
CA VAL A 66 -6.68 -11.17 -1.64
C VAL A 66 -6.94 -12.12 -0.49
N GLY A 67 -6.57 -13.38 -0.71
CA GLY A 67 -6.55 -14.42 0.30
C GLY A 67 -5.13 -14.94 0.49
N VAL A 68 -4.85 -15.43 1.69
CA VAL A 68 -3.56 -16.04 2.04
C VAL A 68 -3.84 -17.33 2.77
N VAL A 69 -3.17 -18.41 2.40
CA VAL A 69 -3.13 -19.68 3.11
C VAL A 69 -1.70 -19.92 3.51
N GLN A 70 -1.44 -20.02 4.82
CA GLN A 70 -0.19 -20.58 5.29
C GLN A 70 -0.38 -22.06 5.66
N PHE A 71 0.64 -22.87 5.38
CA PHE A 71 0.61 -24.29 5.70
C PHE A 71 1.93 -24.77 6.31
N SER A 72 1.87 -25.87 7.05
CA SER A 72 3.07 -26.66 7.37
C SER A 72 2.74 -28.15 7.28
N HIS A 73 2.21 -28.75 8.34
CA HIS A 73 1.86 -30.17 8.40
C HIS A 73 0.34 -30.41 8.38
N ASN A 74 -0.04 -31.69 8.42
CA ASN A 74 -1.45 -32.09 8.33
C ASN A 74 -2.34 -31.36 9.36
N GLY A 75 -3.37 -30.67 8.85
CA GLY A 75 -4.36 -29.97 9.67
C GLY A 75 -3.94 -28.60 10.18
N THR A 76 -2.72 -28.14 9.92
CA THR A 76 -2.26 -26.80 10.30
C THR A 76 -2.28 -25.86 9.11
N PHE A 77 -3.49 -25.40 8.77
CA PHE A 77 -3.74 -24.39 7.76
C PHE A 77 -4.35 -23.17 8.43
N GLU A 78 -3.71 -22.00 8.31
CA GLU A 78 -4.33 -20.74 8.67
C GLU A 78 -4.63 -19.95 7.40
N ALA A 79 -5.79 -19.30 7.37
CA ALA A 79 -6.24 -18.64 6.17
C ALA A 79 -6.84 -17.26 6.42
N ILE A 80 -6.47 -16.32 5.57
CA ILE A 80 -7.15 -15.05 5.35
C ILE A 80 -8.03 -15.27 4.13
N ARG A 81 -9.35 -15.18 4.30
CA ARG A 81 -10.32 -15.48 3.25
C ARG A 81 -10.49 -14.32 2.29
N LEU A 82 -10.85 -14.61 1.03
CA LEU A 82 -11.15 -13.60 0.00
C LEU A 82 -12.37 -12.73 0.36
N ASP A 83 -13.32 -13.28 1.11
CA ASP A 83 -14.59 -12.68 1.51
C ASP A 83 -14.59 -12.16 2.96
N ASP A 84 -13.42 -12.05 3.61
CA ASP A 84 -13.33 -11.57 4.99
C ASP A 84 -13.74 -10.08 5.08
N PRO A 85 -14.83 -9.73 5.79
CA PRO A 85 -15.31 -8.35 5.88
C PRO A 85 -14.34 -7.43 6.63
N ASN A 86 -13.38 -7.96 7.38
CA ASN A 86 -12.37 -7.18 8.08
C ASN A 86 -11.20 -6.78 7.17
N ILE A 87 -11.07 -7.39 5.98
CA ILE A 87 -10.00 -7.12 5.03
C ILE A 87 -10.53 -6.14 3.95
N ASN A 88 -10.86 -4.94 4.40
CA ASN A 88 -11.45 -3.88 3.56
C ASN A 88 -10.46 -2.78 3.13
N SER A 89 -9.18 -2.92 3.50
CA SER A 89 -8.13 -1.96 3.18
C SER A 89 -6.76 -2.63 3.12
N MET A 90 -5.80 -1.95 2.48
CA MET A 90 -4.41 -2.38 2.47
C MET A 90 -3.82 -2.49 3.88
N SER A 91 -4.17 -1.56 4.78
CA SER A 91 -3.68 -1.56 6.16
C SER A 91 -4.24 -2.72 6.97
N ALA A 92 -5.53 -3.05 6.79
CA ALA A 92 -6.14 -4.22 7.40
C ALA A 92 -5.51 -5.52 6.89
N PHE A 93 -5.29 -5.62 5.58
CA PHE A 93 -4.59 -6.76 4.98
C PHE A 93 -3.16 -6.91 5.50
N LYS A 94 -2.36 -5.83 5.47
CA LYS A 94 -0.98 -5.80 6.01
C LYS A 94 -0.95 -6.26 7.46
N THR A 95 -1.91 -5.81 8.27
CA THR A 95 -2.04 -6.21 9.67
C THR A 95 -2.38 -7.70 9.81
N ALA A 96 -3.32 -8.21 9.02
CA ALA A 96 -3.72 -9.61 9.05
C ALA A 96 -2.56 -10.54 8.64
N VAL A 97 -1.86 -10.23 7.53
CA VAL A 97 -0.69 -11.01 7.08
C VAL A 97 0.43 -10.97 8.11
N LYS A 98 0.73 -9.80 8.69
CA LYS A 98 1.77 -9.68 9.74
C LYS A 98 1.48 -10.53 10.98
N ARG A 99 0.20 -10.75 11.32
CA ARG A 99 -0.22 -11.55 12.48
C ARG A 99 0.00 -13.06 12.31
N LEU A 100 0.10 -13.55 11.07
CA LEU A 100 0.41 -14.96 10.80
C LEU A 100 1.71 -15.36 11.49
N GLN A 101 1.62 -16.34 12.38
CA GLN A 101 2.74 -16.89 13.12
C GLN A 101 3.34 -18.05 12.35
N TRP A 102 4.67 -18.14 12.35
CA TRP A 102 5.36 -19.29 11.78
C TRP A 102 5.00 -20.55 12.57
N ILE A 103 4.45 -21.54 11.88
CA ILE A 103 3.92 -22.76 12.49
C ILE A 103 5.06 -23.73 12.84
N ALA A 104 6.01 -23.91 11.91
CA ALA A 104 7.05 -24.96 11.93
C ALA A 104 6.46 -26.39 11.88
N GLY A 105 7.07 -27.26 11.07
CA GLY A 105 6.65 -28.65 10.92
C GLY A 105 7.03 -29.23 9.57
N GLY A 106 6.24 -30.21 9.10
CA GLY A 106 6.38 -30.77 7.75
C GLY A 106 5.94 -29.81 6.64
N THR A 107 5.94 -30.30 5.41
CA THR A 107 5.58 -29.54 4.21
C THR A 107 4.48 -30.27 3.44
N PHE A 108 3.23 -30.00 3.77
CA PHE A 108 2.05 -30.67 3.20
C PHE A 108 1.47 -29.85 2.05
N THR A 109 2.30 -29.62 1.02
CA THR A 109 1.96 -28.78 -0.13
C THR A 109 0.74 -29.31 -0.89
N PRO A 110 0.66 -30.59 -1.33
CA PRO A 110 -0.55 -31.11 -1.97
C PRO A 110 -1.84 -30.87 -1.19
N SER A 111 -1.85 -31.17 0.12
CA SER A 111 -3.03 -30.91 0.98
C SER A 111 -3.35 -29.42 1.10
N ALA A 112 -2.34 -28.55 1.15
CA ALA A 112 -2.52 -27.10 1.19
C ALA A 112 -3.20 -26.56 -0.08
N LEU A 113 -2.86 -27.09 -1.25
CA LEU A 113 -3.49 -26.71 -2.53
C LEU A 113 -4.97 -27.07 -2.52
N LYS A 114 -5.32 -28.27 -2.03
CA LYS A 114 -6.70 -28.69 -1.84
C LYS A 114 -7.46 -27.79 -0.87
N PHE A 115 -6.85 -27.48 0.27
CA PHE A 115 -7.45 -26.60 1.27
C PHE A 115 -7.69 -25.18 0.73
N ALA A 116 -6.71 -24.62 0.00
CA ALA A 116 -6.82 -23.29 -0.61
C ALA A 116 -7.97 -23.25 -1.64
N TYR A 117 -8.08 -24.26 -2.49
CA TYR A 117 -9.18 -24.35 -3.44
C TYR A 117 -10.53 -24.46 -2.74
N ASP A 118 -10.69 -25.44 -1.85
CA ASP A 118 -11.98 -25.73 -1.23
C ASP A 118 -12.47 -24.57 -0.36
N THR A 119 -11.56 -23.95 0.41
CA THR A 119 -11.94 -22.97 1.44
C THR A 119 -12.00 -21.55 0.91
N LEU A 120 -11.09 -21.16 0.01
CA LEU A 120 -10.99 -19.77 -0.46
C LEU A 120 -11.57 -19.62 -1.86
N ILE A 121 -11.38 -20.59 -2.75
CA ILE A 121 -11.72 -20.40 -4.17
C ILE A 121 -13.13 -20.89 -4.45
N ARG A 122 -13.43 -22.17 -4.21
CA ARG A 122 -14.72 -22.78 -4.53
C ARG A 122 -15.89 -22.05 -3.87
N ASP A 123 -15.72 -21.71 -2.59
CA ASP A 123 -16.81 -21.19 -1.77
C ASP A 123 -16.89 -19.65 -1.78
N SER A 124 -15.79 -18.94 -2.09
CA SER A 124 -15.72 -17.46 -2.00
C SER A 124 -15.40 -16.72 -3.30
N LYS A 125 -15.10 -17.41 -4.42
CA LYS A 125 -14.75 -16.72 -5.69
C LYS A 125 -15.92 -15.92 -6.26
N ARG A 126 -15.61 -14.76 -6.86
CA ARG A 126 -16.60 -13.96 -7.58
C ARG A 126 -16.94 -14.63 -8.91
N ALA A 127 -18.22 -14.70 -9.26
CA ALA A 127 -18.70 -15.36 -10.47
C ALA A 127 -18.11 -14.82 -11.81
N ARG A 128 -17.56 -13.60 -11.81
CA ARG A 128 -16.94 -12.97 -12.99
C ARG A 128 -15.45 -12.63 -12.80
N ALA A 129 -14.83 -13.04 -11.69
CA ALA A 129 -13.44 -12.73 -11.42
C ALA A 129 -12.51 -13.81 -11.95
N ARG A 130 -11.35 -13.37 -12.47
CA ARG A 130 -10.22 -14.28 -12.68
C ARG A 130 -9.60 -14.61 -11.33
N VAL A 131 -9.21 -15.87 -11.13
CA VAL A 131 -8.54 -16.31 -9.91
C VAL A 131 -7.08 -16.60 -10.22
N SER A 132 -6.16 -15.85 -9.62
CA SER A 132 -4.73 -16.09 -9.73
C SER A 132 -4.22 -16.68 -8.42
N VAL A 133 -3.56 -17.84 -8.48
CA VAL A 133 -2.95 -18.49 -7.31
C VAL A 133 -1.44 -18.38 -7.43
N VAL A 134 -0.78 -17.95 -6.35
CA VAL A 134 0.67 -17.91 -6.24
C VAL A 134 1.10 -18.85 -5.13
N VAL A 135 1.80 -19.91 -5.48
CA VAL A 135 2.30 -20.91 -4.52
C VAL A 135 3.79 -20.65 -4.29
N ILE A 136 4.20 -20.50 -3.04
CA ILE A 136 5.61 -20.34 -2.64
C ILE A 136 5.99 -21.54 -1.80
N THR A 137 7.08 -22.22 -2.15
CA THR A 137 7.57 -23.37 -1.40
C THR A 137 9.07 -23.59 -1.66
N ASP A 138 9.73 -24.27 -0.74
CA ASP A 138 11.08 -24.79 -0.95
C ASP A 138 11.11 -26.10 -1.77
N GLY A 139 9.94 -26.55 -2.24
CA GLY A 139 9.78 -27.59 -3.25
C GLY A 139 9.67 -29.00 -2.74
N ARG A 140 9.90 -29.19 -1.44
CA ARG A 140 9.81 -30.50 -0.81
C ARG A 140 8.40 -30.62 -0.27
N PHE A 141 7.77 -31.77 -0.45
CA PHE A 141 6.60 -32.11 0.32
C PHE A 141 6.82 -33.40 1.10
N ASP A 142 6.09 -33.55 2.19
CA ASP A 142 6.20 -34.71 3.06
C ASP A 142 5.67 -35.96 2.34
N PRO A 143 6.40 -37.09 2.30
CA PRO A 143 5.93 -38.32 1.64
C PRO A 143 4.62 -38.89 2.22
N ARG A 144 4.18 -38.41 3.39
CA ARG A 144 2.89 -38.76 3.99
C ARG A 144 1.72 -37.97 3.40
N ASP A 145 1.98 -36.92 2.63
CA ASP A 145 0.96 -36.16 1.93
C ASP A 145 0.57 -36.86 0.61
N ASP A 146 -0.59 -36.49 0.07
CA ASP A 146 -1.17 -37.11 -1.11
C ASP A 146 -0.70 -36.41 -2.39
N GLU A 147 0.30 -36.98 -3.06
CA GLU A 147 0.89 -36.45 -4.30
C GLU A 147 -0.15 -36.21 -5.42
N ASP A 148 -1.24 -36.98 -5.45
CA ASP A 148 -2.30 -36.82 -6.45
C ASP A 148 -2.98 -35.44 -6.36
N LEU A 149 -2.88 -34.76 -5.21
CA LEU A 149 -3.41 -33.41 -4.99
C LEU A 149 -2.52 -32.28 -5.55
N LEU A 150 -1.31 -32.57 -6.03
CA LEU A 150 -0.44 -31.53 -6.63
C LEU A 150 -1.09 -30.79 -7.80
N LYS A 151 -1.99 -31.48 -8.52
CA LYS A 151 -2.72 -30.94 -9.68
C LYS A 151 -4.13 -30.46 -9.32
N TYR A 152 -4.51 -30.43 -8.04
CA TYR A 152 -5.89 -30.15 -7.63
C TYR A 152 -6.41 -28.77 -8.10
N LEU A 153 -5.51 -27.77 -8.21
CA LEU A 153 -5.88 -26.45 -8.74
C LEU A 153 -6.04 -26.41 -10.26
N CYS A 154 -5.59 -27.44 -10.97
CA CYS A 154 -5.53 -27.49 -12.42
C CYS A 154 -6.83 -27.95 -13.07
N ASP A 155 -7.77 -28.48 -12.28
CA ASP A 155 -9.07 -28.94 -12.75
C ASP A 155 -10.04 -27.78 -13.06
N ASP A 156 -9.72 -26.55 -12.65
CA ASP A 156 -10.54 -25.35 -12.90
C ASP A 156 -9.84 -24.42 -13.90
N ASP A 157 -10.34 -24.38 -15.14
CA ASP A 157 -9.81 -23.57 -16.23
C ASP A 157 -9.78 -22.05 -15.96
N ASN A 158 -10.52 -21.58 -14.93
CA ASN A 158 -10.53 -20.18 -14.54
C ASN A 158 -9.38 -19.80 -13.59
N LEU A 159 -8.59 -20.79 -13.13
CA LEU A 159 -7.45 -20.57 -12.26
C LEU A 159 -6.17 -20.41 -13.06
N VAL A 160 -5.41 -19.38 -12.69
CA VAL A 160 -4.04 -19.17 -13.16
C VAL A 160 -3.11 -19.42 -12.00
N VAL A 161 -2.49 -20.60 -11.98
CA VAL A 161 -1.52 -20.98 -10.94
C VAL A 161 -0.11 -20.63 -11.38
N ASN A 162 0.61 -19.89 -10.52
CA ASN A 162 2.04 -19.61 -10.64
C ASN A 162 2.74 -20.23 -9.44
N ALA A 163 3.84 -20.94 -9.68
CA ALA A 163 4.62 -21.61 -8.65
C ALA A 163 5.98 -20.93 -8.53
N ILE A 164 6.35 -20.56 -7.31
CA ILE A 164 7.64 -19.96 -6.98
C ILE A 164 8.39 -20.95 -6.10
N GLY A 165 9.49 -21.46 -6.63
CA GLY A 165 10.38 -22.34 -5.91
C GLY A 165 11.60 -21.61 -5.39
N VAL A 166 11.92 -21.78 -4.10
CA VAL A 166 13.05 -21.08 -3.48
C VAL A 166 14.03 -22.05 -2.84
N GLY A 167 15.32 -21.89 -3.16
CA GLY A 167 16.41 -22.60 -2.49
C GLY A 167 17.13 -23.59 -3.39
N ASP A 168 17.44 -24.77 -2.86
CA ASP A 168 18.25 -25.79 -3.53
C ASP A 168 17.43 -26.88 -4.25
N MET A 169 16.13 -26.66 -4.36
CA MET A 169 15.17 -27.52 -5.05
C MET A 169 15.63 -27.93 -6.46
N PHE A 170 16.15 -26.98 -7.23
CA PHE A 170 16.58 -27.18 -8.62
C PHE A 170 17.89 -27.96 -8.78
N LYS A 171 18.40 -28.55 -7.70
CA LYS A 171 19.52 -29.51 -7.78
C LYS A 171 19.03 -30.93 -8.09
N LYS A 172 17.72 -31.20 -8.04
CA LYS A 172 17.14 -32.51 -8.27
C LYS A 172 15.98 -32.41 -9.27
N GLU A 173 16.03 -33.23 -10.33
CA GLU A 173 14.98 -33.27 -11.36
C GLU A 173 13.58 -33.57 -10.81
N GLN A 174 13.48 -34.39 -9.75
CA GLN A 174 12.20 -34.71 -9.11
C GLN A 174 11.52 -33.47 -8.52
N ASP A 175 12.29 -32.54 -7.94
CA ASP A 175 11.70 -31.38 -7.28
C ASP A 175 11.22 -30.34 -8.32
N ASP A 176 11.86 -30.30 -9.50
CA ASP A 176 11.42 -29.48 -10.65
C ASP A 176 10.08 -29.95 -11.22
N GLU A 177 9.84 -31.27 -11.22
CA GLU A 177 8.57 -31.87 -11.66
C GLU A 177 7.40 -31.53 -10.72
N ILE A 178 7.69 -31.31 -9.42
CA ILE A 178 6.69 -30.92 -8.42
C ILE A 178 6.14 -29.54 -8.74
N LEU A 179 6.99 -28.52 -8.90
CA LEU A 179 6.53 -27.17 -9.26
C LEU A 179 5.83 -27.16 -10.62
N GLY A 180 6.34 -27.94 -11.58
CA GLY A 180 5.69 -28.15 -12.86
C GLY A 180 4.27 -28.67 -12.70
N SER A 181 4.05 -29.63 -11.79
CA SER A 181 2.72 -30.17 -11.49
C SER A 181 1.80 -29.14 -10.82
N ILE A 182 2.32 -28.37 -9.86
CA ILE A 182 1.58 -27.28 -9.21
C ILE A 182 1.17 -26.21 -10.23
N ALA A 183 2.05 -25.86 -11.16
CA ALA A 183 1.81 -24.91 -12.24
C ALA A 183 1.03 -25.52 -13.43
N CYS A 184 0.40 -26.68 -13.25
CA CYS A 184 -0.43 -27.35 -14.26
C CYS A 184 0.31 -27.68 -15.57
N GLY A 185 1.57 -28.08 -15.47
CA GLY A 185 2.46 -28.42 -16.58
C GLY A 185 3.01 -27.22 -17.34
N LYS A 186 2.73 -25.97 -16.91
CA LYS A 186 3.12 -24.74 -17.60
C LYS A 186 4.44 -24.21 -17.03
N LYS A 187 5.55 -24.61 -17.66
CA LYS A 187 6.91 -24.23 -17.22
C LYS A 187 7.12 -22.73 -17.17
N GLU A 188 6.46 -21.95 -18.03
CA GLU A 188 6.52 -20.49 -18.05
C GLU A 188 5.90 -19.82 -16.81
N ARG A 189 5.18 -20.58 -15.98
CA ARG A 189 4.58 -20.13 -14.71
C ARG A 189 5.32 -20.62 -13.48
N VAL A 190 6.45 -21.30 -13.70
CA VAL A 190 7.38 -21.70 -12.65
C VAL A 190 8.48 -20.65 -12.57
N THR A 191 8.67 -20.07 -11.39
CA THR A 191 9.77 -19.16 -11.12
C THR A 191 10.74 -19.81 -10.15
N GLU A 192 12.00 -19.85 -10.54
CA GLU A 192 13.08 -20.44 -9.76
C GLU A 192 13.89 -19.35 -9.05
N MET A 193 14.09 -19.49 -7.75
CA MET A 193 14.85 -18.55 -6.94
C MET A 193 15.89 -19.28 -6.10
N LYS A 194 17.07 -18.65 -5.98
CA LYS A 194 18.13 -19.20 -5.13
C LYS A 194 17.93 -18.87 -3.66
N ARG A 195 17.32 -17.72 -3.36
CA ARG A 195 17.20 -17.19 -1.98
C ARG A 195 15.86 -16.49 -1.79
N TYR A 196 15.32 -16.60 -0.58
CA TYR A 196 14.07 -15.91 -0.20
C TYR A 196 14.16 -14.39 -0.24
N ILE A 197 15.36 -13.82 -0.18
CA ILE A 197 15.54 -12.37 -0.32
C ILE A 197 15.22 -11.87 -1.74
N ASP A 198 15.28 -12.75 -2.74
CA ASP A 198 14.99 -12.39 -4.12
C ASP A 198 13.48 -12.21 -4.34
N LEU A 199 12.63 -12.77 -3.47
CA LEU A 199 11.18 -12.54 -3.46
C LEU A 199 10.83 -11.07 -3.24
N VAL A 200 11.61 -10.36 -2.42
CA VAL A 200 11.34 -8.96 -2.09
C VAL A 200 12.07 -7.97 -3.01
N ALA A 201 12.72 -8.45 -4.07
CA ALA A 201 13.37 -7.61 -5.06
C ALA A 201 12.36 -6.85 -5.91
N GLU A 202 12.65 -5.57 -6.19
CA GLU A 202 11.75 -4.67 -6.91
C GLU A 202 11.41 -5.18 -8.32
N ASP A 203 12.41 -5.64 -9.08
CA ASP A 203 12.27 -6.19 -10.43
C ASP A 203 11.35 -7.43 -10.45
N PHE A 204 11.43 -8.26 -9.41
CA PHE A 204 10.59 -9.46 -9.33
C PHE A 204 9.14 -9.11 -9.01
N ILE A 205 8.92 -8.18 -8.08
CA ILE A 205 7.59 -7.69 -7.74
C ILE A 205 6.93 -7.04 -8.97
N GLU A 206 7.70 -6.32 -9.80
CA GLU A 206 7.23 -5.77 -11.09
C GLU A 206 6.77 -6.86 -12.07
N THR A 207 7.56 -7.91 -12.17
CA THR A 207 7.23 -9.07 -13.00
C THR A 207 5.93 -9.71 -12.53
N MET A 208 5.76 -9.88 -11.21
CA MET A 208 4.57 -10.45 -10.62
C MET A 208 3.32 -9.58 -10.78
N GLU A 209 3.45 -8.26 -10.70
CA GLU A 209 2.37 -7.32 -11.07
C GLU A 209 1.88 -7.61 -12.50
N THR A 210 2.83 -7.81 -13.41
CA THR A 210 2.52 -8.07 -14.81
C THR A 210 1.84 -9.42 -15.04
N VAL A 211 2.30 -10.45 -14.35
CA VAL A 211 1.75 -11.82 -14.42
C VAL A 211 0.36 -11.91 -13.80
N LEU A 212 0.15 -11.30 -12.63
CA LEU A 212 -1.11 -11.38 -11.89
C LEU A 212 -2.21 -10.55 -12.55
N CYS A 213 -1.82 -9.48 -13.24
CA CYS A 213 -2.72 -8.58 -13.92
C CYS A 213 -2.31 -8.39 -15.38
N PRO A 214 -2.58 -9.36 -16.29
CA PRO A 214 -2.13 -9.26 -17.69
C PRO A 214 -2.96 -8.28 -18.56
N GLY A 215 -3.66 -7.31 -17.96
CA GLY A 215 -4.48 -6.34 -18.68
C GLY A 215 -3.64 -5.37 -19.53
N LYS A 216 -4.08 -5.10 -20.77
CA LYS A 216 -3.72 -3.85 -21.46
C LYS A 216 -4.41 -2.68 -20.73
N PRO A 217 -3.78 -1.50 -20.64
CA PRO A 217 -4.49 -0.30 -20.21
C PRO A 217 -5.73 -0.14 -21.09
N VAL A 218 -6.91 -0.23 -20.46
CA VAL A 218 -8.17 -0.02 -21.17
C VAL A 218 -8.29 1.48 -21.37
N PRO A 219 -8.41 1.99 -22.61
CA PRO A 219 -8.72 3.38 -22.84
C PRO A 219 -10.13 3.63 -22.30
N GLU A 220 -10.24 4.39 -21.21
CA GLU A 220 -11.53 4.95 -20.82
C GLU A 220 -11.98 5.86 -21.97
N HIS A 221 -13.20 5.64 -22.46
CA HIS A 221 -13.70 6.29 -23.65
C HIS A 221 -13.60 7.81 -23.53
N LEU A 222 -13.07 8.38 -24.62
CA LEU A 222 -13.11 9.77 -25.04
C LEU A 222 -14.27 10.54 -24.41
N ASP A 223 -13.94 11.43 -23.48
CA ASP A 223 -14.37 12.81 -23.59
C ASP A 223 -13.27 13.74 -23.08
N ASP A 224 -13.03 14.72 -23.93
CA ASP A 224 -11.92 15.64 -24.03
C ASP A 224 -11.88 16.65 -22.86
N GLN A 225 -10.68 16.91 -22.34
CA GLN A 225 -10.07 18.22 -22.01
C GLN A 225 -9.16 18.15 -20.76
N THR A 226 -7.85 18.06 -21.04
CA THR A 226 -6.71 18.57 -20.24
C THR A 226 -6.76 18.51 -18.70
N ALA A 227 -6.09 17.51 -18.12
CA ALA A 227 -5.24 17.63 -16.92
C ALA A 227 -4.30 16.40 -16.83
N PRO A 228 -3.09 16.50 -16.26
CA PRO A 228 -2.15 15.40 -16.18
C PRO A 228 -2.67 14.29 -15.26
N ASP A 229 -2.57 13.06 -15.77
CA ASP A 229 -3.03 11.82 -15.17
C ASP A 229 -2.04 11.35 -14.08
N VAL A 230 -2.45 11.55 -12.84
CA VAL A 230 -1.81 11.05 -11.62
C VAL A 230 -3.01 10.62 -10.81
N THR A 231 -3.44 9.35 -10.83
CA THR A 231 -4.74 8.92 -10.28
C THR A 231 -4.90 9.41 -8.84
N PRO A 232 -5.62 10.52 -8.60
CA PRO A 232 -5.64 11.17 -7.32
C PRO A 232 -6.99 10.93 -6.65
N CYS A 233 -7.03 9.95 -5.75
CA CYS A 233 -8.09 9.75 -4.77
C CYS A 233 -9.49 9.65 -5.41
N PHE A 234 -9.61 9.38 -6.72
CA PHE A 234 -10.89 9.49 -7.44
C PHE A 234 -11.89 8.42 -7.00
N GLN A 235 -11.38 7.29 -6.52
CA GLN A 235 -12.19 6.13 -6.17
C GLN A 235 -12.41 5.92 -4.66
N ARG A 236 -11.76 6.72 -3.81
CA ARG A 236 -11.90 6.61 -2.35
C ARG A 236 -12.06 7.98 -1.68
N PRO A 237 -12.89 8.10 -0.64
CA PRO A 237 -13.01 9.33 0.12
C PRO A 237 -11.82 9.47 1.09
N VAL A 238 -11.04 10.55 0.96
CA VAL A 238 -9.90 10.85 1.86
C VAL A 238 -10.04 12.27 2.43
N ASP A 239 -9.93 12.44 3.73
CA ASP A 239 -9.78 13.74 4.37
C ASP A 239 -8.28 13.92 4.71
N LEU A 240 -7.57 14.62 3.84
CA LEU A 240 -6.12 14.80 3.88
C LEU A 240 -5.77 16.08 4.64
N VAL A 241 -5.00 15.94 5.71
CA VAL A 241 -4.60 17.05 6.58
C VAL A 241 -3.08 17.18 6.55
N PHE A 242 -2.60 18.31 6.04
CA PHE A 242 -1.18 18.64 6.05
C PHE A 242 -0.81 19.35 7.35
N LEU A 243 0.19 18.84 8.05
CA LEU A 243 0.84 19.46 9.20
C LEU A 243 2.24 19.89 8.79
N LEU A 244 2.39 21.19 8.53
CA LEU A 244 3.64 21.80 8.08
C LEU A 244 4.43 22.31 9.29
N ASP A 245 5.67 21.85 9.42
CA ASP A 245 6.63 22.37 10.38
C ASP A 245 7.09 23.78 9.99
N GLY A 246 6.76 24.77 10.81
CA GLY A 246 7.13 26.18 10.63
C GLY A 246 8.45 26.55 11.32
N SER A 247 9.31 25.57 11.63
CA SER A 247 10.52 25.84 12.41
C SER A 247 11.65 26.49 11.64
N GLU A 248 12.51 27.22 12.37
CA GLU A 248 13.75 27.83 11.87
C GLU A 248 14.60 26.84 11.05
N ARG A 249 14.64 25.58 11.50
CA ARG A 249 15.46 24.52 10.91
C ARG A 249 15.00 24.11 9.52
N LEU A 250 13.69 24.18 9.24
CA LEU A 250 13.19 23.96 7.88
C LEU A 250 13.75 25.05 6.96
N GLY A 251 13.65 26.32 7.37
CA GLY A 251 14.19 27.47 6.66
C GLY A 251 13.33 27.95 5.48
N ASP A 252 13.39 29.25 5.20
CA ASP A 252 12.56 29.92 4.17
C ASP A 252 12.68 29.30 2.77
N LYS A 253 13.89 28.89 2.37
CA LYS A 253 14.12 28.30 1.04
C LYS A 253 13.30 27.01 0.88
N ASN A 254 13.34 26.15 1.89
CA ASN A 254 12.60 24.89 1.90
C ASN A 254 11.11 25.12 2.04
N PHE A 255 10.71 26.09 2.86
CA PHE A 255 9.31 26.51 2.98
C PHE A 255 8.70 26.88 1.62
N ARG A 256 9.44 27.59 0.77
CA ARG A 256 9.00 27.88 -0.61
C ARG A 256 8.77 26.61 -1.43
N HIS A 257 9.66 25.63 -1.35
CA HIS A 257 9.45 24.33 -2.02
C HIS A 257 8.23 23.57 -1.46
N VAL A 258 7.96 23.63 -0.15
CA VAL A 258 6.72 23.07 0.43
C VAL A 258 5.50 23.72 -0.22
N ARG A 259 5.50 25.05 -0.35
CA ARG A 259 4.36 25.77 -0.95
C ARG A 259 4.12 25.32 -2.38
N GLU A 260 5.18 25.18 -3.17
CA GLU A 260 5.10 24.66 -4.54
C GLU A 260 4.59 23.21 -4.56
N PHE A 261 5.08 22.36 -3.66
CA PHE A 261 4.62 20.99 -3.49
C PHE A 261 3.12 20.94 -3.15
N LEU A 262 2.66 21.70 -2.17
CA LEU A 262 1.25 21.77 -1.77
C LEU A 262 0.37 22.31 -2.90
N GLN A 263 0.84 23.29 -3.66
CA GLN A 263 0.14 23.79 -4.86
C GLN A 263 0.02 22.69 -5.92
N LYS A 264 1.10 21.93 -6.15
CA LYS A 264 1.10 20.81 -7.09
C LYS A 264 0.13 19.72 -6.64
N VAL A 265 0.15 19.33 -5.37
CA VAL A 265 -0.81 18.37 -4.80
C VAL A 265 -2.24 18.89 -4.97
N ALA A 266 -2.54 20.14 -4.62
CA ALA A 266 -3.88 20.72 -4.75
C ALA A 266 -4.36 20.81 -6.20
N GLY A 267 -3.44 21.04 -7.14
CA GLY A 267 -3.72 21.04 -8.58
C GLY A 267 -4.06 19.65 -9.11
N THR A 268 -3.24 18.67 -8.72
CA THR A 268 -3.36 17.26 -9.13
C THR A 268 -4.52 16.54 -8.45
N ILE A 269 -4.76 16.79 -7.16
CA ILE A 269 -5.65 15.92 -6.38
C ILE A 269 -7.12 16.04 -6.82
N GLY A 270 -7.80 14.91 -6.97
CA GLY A 270 -9.22 14.85 -7.26
C GLY A 270 -10.01 15.29 -6.03
N LEU A 271 -10.47 16.55 -6.02
CA LEU A 271 -11.26 17.11 -4.91
C LEU A 271 -12.74 16.70 -4.99
N ALA A 272 -13.34 16.52 -3.81
CA ALA A 272 -14.76 16.20 -3.66
C ALA A 272 -15.66 17.24 -4.33
N LYS A 273 -16.83 16.82 -4.83
CA LYS A 273 -17.88 17.73 -5.35
C LYS A 273 -18.70 18.40 -4.24
N GLY A 274 -18.56 17.94 -3.00
CA GLY A 274 -19.31 18.45 -1.87
C GLY A 274 -18.96 17.71 -0.57
N ARG A 275 -19.55 18.17 0.55
CA ARG A 275 -19.27 17.60 1.88
C ARG A 275 -19.67 16.13 2.05
N ASN A 276 -20.66 15.67 1.30
CA ASN A 276 -21.18 14.30 1.37
C ASN A 276 -20.66 13.41 0.22
N ASP A 277 -19.68 13.89 -0.55
CA ASP A 277 -19.07 13.08 -1.61
C ASP A 277 -18.42 11.84 -0.99
N ARG A 278 -18.86 10.67 -1.44
CA ARG A 278 -18.33 9.37 -1.01
C ARG A 278 -17.08 8.98 -1.79
N MET A 279 -16.62 9.84 -2.68
CA MET A 279 -15.43 9.70 -3.49
C MET A 279 -14.56 10.95 -3.26
N ARG A 280 -13.27 10.90 -3.61
CA ARG A 280 -12.39 12.07 -3.70
C ARG A 280 -11.97 12.74 -2.38
N ALA A 281 -10.94 13.56 -2.49
CA ALA A 281 -10.25 14.16 -1.37
C ALA A 281 -10.91 15.47 -0.88
N ARG A 282 -10.77 15.75 0.41
CA ARG A 282 -10.84 17.10 0.98
C ARG A 282 -9.51 17.41 1.61
N LEU A 283 -9.09 18.67 1.55
CA LEU A 283 -7.81 19.11 2.09
C LEU A 283 -8.00 20.02 3.29
N ALA A 284 -7.12 19.89 4.26
CA ALA A 284 -6.86 20.90 5.29
C ALA A 284 -5.35 21.12 5.39
N LEU A 285 -4.97 22.31 5.82
CA LEU A 285 -3.57 22.66 6.02
C LEU A 285 -3.42 23.48 7.30
N MET A 286 -2.45 23.06 8.10
CA MET A 286 -2.02 23.75 9.30
C MET A 286 -0.50 23.83 9.33
N GLU A 287 0.01 24.98 9.72
CA GLU A 287 1.40 25.21 10.06
C GLU A 287 1.55 25.21 11.59
N TYR A 288 2.58 24.55 12.12
CA TYR A 288 2.83 24.47 13.56
C TYR A 288 4.25 24.93 13.90
N GLY A 289 4.37 25.63 15.02
CA GLY A 289 5.63 26.04 15.63
C GLY A 289 5.76 25.47 17.04
N LYS A 290 6.06 26.34 18.02
CA LYS A 290 6.06 26.02 19.45
C LYS A 290 4.65 25.59 19.93
N GLU A 291 4.58 25.01 21.13
CA GLU A 291 3.38 24.36 21.73
C GLU A 291 2.03 25.08 21.54
N ASN A 292 2.00 26.42 21.55
CA ASN A 292 0.78 27.23 21.41
C ASN A 292 0.72 28.09 20.13
N GLU A 293 1.58 27.81 19.16
CA GLU A 293 1.71 28.57 17.91
C GLU A 293 1.33 27.67 16.74
N ASN A 294 0.02 27.60 16.50
CA ASN A 294 -0.58 26.78 15.46
C ASN A 294 -1.42 27.69 14.55
N HIS A 295 -1.22 27.61 13.24
CA HIS A 295 -1.94 28.41 12.26
C HIS A 295 -2.65 27.52 11.23
N ILE A 296 -3.98 27.51 11.26
CA ILE A 296 -4.79 26.81 10.26
C ILE A 296 -4.91 27.71 9.02
N ALA A 297 -4.24 27.33 7.93
CA ALA A 297 -4.33 28.04 6.66
C ALA A 297 -5.72 27.88 6.03
N PHE A 298 -6.28 26.67 6.10
CA PHE A 298 -7.66 26.38 5.73
C PHE A 298 -8.15 25.09 6.37
N GLN A 299 -9.44 25.10 6.75
CA GLN A 299 -10.16 23.93 7.27
C GLN A 299 -10.46 22.92 6.16
N LEU A 300 -10.93 21.72 6.53
CA LEU A 300 -11.31 20.66 5.59
C LEU A 300 -12.28 21.18 4.52
N THR A 301 -11.78 21.33 3.30
CA THR A 301 -12.51 21.91 2.18
C THR A 301 -12.22 21.18 0.87
N HIS A 302 -13.09 21.40 -0.10
CA HIS A 302 -12.94 20.96 -1.49
C HIS A 302 -12.93 22.15 -2.46
N ASP A 303 -13.01 23.37 -1.92
CA ASP A 303 -13.00 24.60 -2.69
C ASP A 303 -11.57 24.92 -3.13
N ARG A 304 -11.32 24.82 -4.43
CA ARG A 304 -10.01 25.09 -5.04
C ARG A 304 -9.54 26.52 -4.78
N ALA A 305 -10.45 27.50 -4.75
CA ALA A 305 -10.09 28.89 -4.51
C ALA A 305 -9.62 29.07 -3.07
N LEU A 306 -10.34 28.51 -2.09
CA LEU A 306 -9.94 28.57 -0.67
C LEU A 306 -8.60 27.86 -0.42
N ILE A 307 -8.36 26.72 -1.06
CA ILE A 307 -7.10 25.98 -0.94
C ILE A 307 -5.95 26.80 -1.53
N ALA A 308 -6.09 27.28 -2.77
CA ALA A 308 -5.05 28.05 -3.44
C ALA A 308 -4.70 29.34 -2.69
N ASP A 309 -5.73 30.05 -2.22
CA ASP A 309 -5.61 31.28 -1.44
C ASP A 309 -4.99 31.05 -0.06
N GLY A 310 -5.37 29.94 0.61
CA GLY A 310 -4.76 29.52 1.86
C GLY A 310 -3.26 29.19 1.72
N ILE A 311 -2.86 28.46 0.68
CA ILE A 311 -1.45 28.16 0.39
C ILE A 311 -0.68 29.44 -0.02
N ALA A 312 -1.33 30.35 -0.75
CA ALA A 312 -0.74 31.63 -1.16
C ALA A 312 -0.45 32.56 0.04
N ARG A 313 -1.25 32.46 1.11
CA ARG A 313 -1.11 33.27 2.33
C ARG A 313 -0.35 32.59 3.47
N LEU A 314 0.27 31.44 3.24
CA LEU A 314 1.17 30.85 4.25
C LEU A 314 2.34 31.80 4.53
N HIS A 315 2.56 32.08 5.81
CA HIS A 315 3.67 32.88 6.30
C HIS A 315 4.56 31.97 7.12
N TYR A 316 5.81 31.82 6.70
CA TYR A 316 6.81 31.04 7.42
C TYR A 316 6.95 31.56 8.86
N LEU A 317 6.68 30.69 9.84
CA LEU A 317 6.62 31.07 11.26
C LEU A 317 7.99 31.40 11.87
N ASP A 318 9.07 30.78 11.40
CA ASP A 318 10.41 30.91 11.96
C ASP A 318 10.46 30.64 13.48
N SER A 319 9.83 29.54 13.90
CA SER A 319 9.60 29.19 15.32
C SER A 319 10.39 27.94 15.75
N SER A 320 10.14 27.43 16.96
CA SER A 320 10.54 26.06 17.33
C SER A 320 9.55 25.04 16.76
N SER A 321 9.86 23.74 16.86
CA SER A 321 9.00 22.66 16.35
C SER A 321 8.43 21.84 17.50
N SER A 322 7.11 21.84 17.69
CA SER A 322 6.43 21.05 18.73
C SER A 322 5.28 20.22 18.15
N VAL A 323 5.61 19.04 17.64
CA VAL A 323 4.64 18.21 16.88
C VAL A 323 3.54 17.59 17.74
N GLY A 324 3.84 17.20 18.99
CA GLY A 324 2.87 16.55 19.88
C GLY A 324 1.63 17.41 20.15
N PRO A 325 1.80 18.64 20.67
CA PRO A 325 0.71 19.59 20.84
C PRO A 325 0.00 19.94 19.52
N ALA A 326 0.75 20.06 18.41
CA ALA A 326 0.18 20.35 17.10
C ALA A 326 -0.80 19.27 16.61
N ILE A 327 -0.49 17.99 16.87
CA ILE A 327 -1.38 16.86 16.55
C ILE A 327 -2.68 16.96 17.34
N ILE A 328 -2.59 17.18 18.66
CA ILE A 328 -3.78 17.31 19.52
C ILE A 328 -4.63 18.50 19.07
N TYR A 329 -4.00 19.64 18.79
CA TYR A 329 -4.68 20.81 18.28
C TYR A 329 -5.38 20.55 16.94
N THR A 330 -4.75 19.81 16.03
CA THR A 330 -5.32 19.41 14.73
C THR A 330 -6.55 18.52 14.89
N ILE A 331 -6.48 17.51 15.78
CA ILE A 331 -7.62 16.63 16.06
C ILE A 331 -8.79 17.46 16.61
N ASP A 332 -8.53 18.37 17.53
CA ASP A 332 -9.57 19.16 18.19
C ASP A 332 -10.21 20.21 17.26
N ASN A 333 -9.43 20.85 16.40
CA ASN A 333 -9.88 22.02 15.62
C ASN A 333 -10.14 21.74 14.12
N ILE A 334 -9.51 20.73 13.52
CA ILE A 334 -9.70 20.36 12.12
C ILE A 334 -10.64 19.15 12.00
N LEU A 335 -10.42 18.09 12.79
CA LEU A 335 -11.29 16.91 12.74
C LEU A 335 -12.57 17.11 13.54
N GLY A 336 -12.48 17.79 14.69
CA GLY A 336 -13.58 18.03 15.62
C GLY A 336 -13.96 16.79 16.44
N LYS A 337 -14.59 17.01 17.60
CA LYS A 337 -15.04 15.94 18.52
C LYS A 337 -16.50 15.59 18.29
N GLU A 338 -16.85 14.31 18.46
CA GLU A 338 -18.22 13.75 18.50
C GLU A 338 -19.31 14.52 17.73
N ASN A 339 -19.97 15.49 18.37
CA ASN A 339 -21.11 16.25 17.84
C ASN A 339 -20.74 17.36 16.83
N SER A 340 -19.46 17.69 16.68
CA SER A 340 -18.95 18.69 15.74
C SER A 340 -17.92 18.12 14.77
N ARG A 341 -17.90 16.78 14.58
CA ARG A 341 -16.98 16.08 13.68
C ARG A 341 -17.11 16.63 12.26
N GLN A 342 -16.03 17.21 11.74
CA GLN A 342 -15.93 17.79 10.40
C GLN A 342 -15.56 16.74 9.34
N THR A 343 -15.03 15.60 9.76
CA THR A 343 -14.63 14.49 8.88
C THR A 343 -15.82 13.69 8.37
N ARG A 344 -15.69 13.13 7.17
CA ARG A 344 -16.72 12.26 6.57
C ARG A 344 -16.67 10.89 7.26
N GLN A 345 -17.83 10.31 7.59
CA GLN A 345 -17.92 9.02 8.30
C GLN A 345 -17.22 7.86 7.57
N ASN A 346 -17.18 7.89 6.23
CA ASN A 346 -16.58 6.83 5.42
C ASN A 346 -15.23 7.24 4.81
N ALA A 347 -14.69 8.41 5.16
CA ALA A 347 -13.41 8.85 4.62
C ALA A 347 -12.24 8.40 5.49
N GLU A 348 -11.17 7.94 4.85
CA GLU A 348 -9.89 7.77 5.53
C GLU A 348 -9.37 9.14 5.95
N ILE A 349 -8.91 9.26 7.20
CA ILE A 349 -8.29 10.48 7.70
C ILE A 349 -6.79 10.30 7.57
N SER A 350 -6.15 11.09 6.72
CA SER A 350 -4.72 10.97 6.46
C SER A 350 -3.98 12.23 6.91
N PHE A 351 -3.04 12.08 7.83
CA PHE A 351 -2.14 13.15 8.28
C PHE A 351 -0.84 13.06 7.51
N VAL A 352 -0.43 14.18 6.92
CA VAL A 352 0.84 14.31 6.22
C VAL A 352 1.70 15.34 6.96
N PHE A 353 2.71 14.86 7.67
CA PHE A 353 3.69 15.69 8.35
C PHE A 353 4.78 16.10 7.36
N ILE A 354 5.08 17.39 7.26
CA ILE A 354 6.19 17.91 6.47
C ILE A 354 7.14 18.59 7.43
N THR A 355 8.31 17.99 7.68
CA THR A 355 9.26 18.42 8.72
C THR A 355 10.71 18.22 8.28
N ASP A 356 11.64 18.92 8.93
CA ASP A 356 13.08 18.65 8.81
C ASP A 356 13.52 17.40 9.60
N GLY A 357 12.59 16.79 10.35
CA GLY A 357 12.80 15.56 11.10
C GLY A 357 13.38 15.76 12.51
N ILE A 358 13.52 16.98 12.99
CA ILE A 358 13.88 17.27 14.39
C ILE A 358 12.81 18.16 15.02
N THR A 359 12.12 17.60 16.01
CA THR A 359 11.02 18.28 16.72
C THR A 359 11.04 17.89 18.19
N GLU A 360 10.50 18.76 19.03
CA GLU A 360 10.30 18.46 20.44
C GLU A 360 9.34 17.27 20.60
N ASN A 361 9.76 16.27 21.38
CA ASN A 361 9.01 15.03 21.57
C ASN A 361 8.04 15.08 22.77
N LYS A 362 7.79 16.27 23.33
CA LYS A 362 6.86 16.47 24.45
C LYS A 362 5.47 16.01 24.03
N ASN A 363 4.83 15.18 24.86
CA ASN A 363 3.49 14.62 24.65
C ASN A 363 3.32 13.84 23.33
N LEU A 364 4.42 13.43 22.68
CA LEU A 364 4.36 12.71 21.40
C LEU A 364 3.63 11.36 21.55
N GLU A 365 3.83 10.64 22.65
CA GLU A 365 3.12 9.36 22.89
C GLU A 365 1.61 9.55 23.05
N GLU A 366 1.19 10.59 23.76
CA GLU A 366 -0.22 10.95 23.92
C GLU A 366 -0.82 11.32 22.56
N ALA A 367 -0.11 12.12 21.78
CA ALA A 367 -0.49 12.50 20.42
C ALA A 367 -0.63 11.28 19.48
N VAL A 368 0.30 10.33 19.54
CA VAL A 368 0.22 9.08 18.77
C VAL A 368 -0.98 8.23 19.21
N SER A 369 -1.25 8.14 20.51
CA SER A 369 -2.47 7.48 21.01
C SER A 369 -3.75 8.18 20.53
N ALA A 370 -3.76 9.52 20.50
CA ALA A 370 -4.90 10.29 20.00
C ALA A 370 -5.12 10.05 18.50
N MET A 371 -4.05 10.01 17.68
CA MET A 371 -4.13 9.65 16.27
C MET A 371 -4.72 8.24 16.06
N ARG A 372 -4.28 7.25 16.86
CA ARG A 372 -4.84 5.90 16.82
C ARG A 372 -6.33 5.88 17.18
N GLY A 373 -6.72 6.61 18.23
CA GLY A 373 -8.12 6.74 18.64
C GLY A 373 -9.00 7.40 17.59
N ALA A 374 -8.44 8.35 16.83
CA ALA A 374 -9.09 9.02 15.71
C ALA A 374 -9.01 8.24 14.38
N GLN A 375 -8.41 7.04 14.37
CA GLN A 375 -8.20 6.20 13.18
C GLN A 375 -7.45 6.92 12.05
N VAL A 376 -6.48 7.76 12.42
CA VAL A 376 -5.65 8.49 11.47
C VAL A 376 -4.64 7.55 10.83
N VAL A 377 -4.44 7.67 9.52
CA VAL A 377 -3.29 7.13 8.79
C VAL A 377 -2.24 8.23 8.72
N SER A 378 -1.00 7.94 9.10
CA SER A 378 0.06 8.96 9.19
C SER A 378 1.14 8.72 8.14
N THR A 379 1.52 9.80 7.46
CA THR A 379 2.60 9.85 6.48
C THR A 379 3.57 10.96 6.89
N VAL A 380 4.87 10.69 6.82
CA VAL A 380 5.89 11.66 7.22
C VAL A 380 6.81 11.94 6.05
N ILE A 381 6.85 13.20 5.64
CA ILE A 381 7.83 13.73 4.70
C ILE A 381 8.92 14.42 5.52
N ALA A 382 10.10 13.82 5.53
CA ALA A 382 11.25 14.30 6.26
C ALA A 382 12.40 14.65 5.32
N THR A 383 13.10 15.73 5.61
CA THR A 383 14.21 16.21 4.78
C THR A 383 15.43 16.59 5.59
N GLY A 384 16.60 16.36 5.00
CA GLY A 384 17.88 16.62 5.66
C GLY A 384 18.57 15.33 6.10
N SER A 385 19.87 15.43 6.38
CA SER A 385 20.70 14.30 6.82
C SER A 385 20.51 13.96 8.30
N ASP A 386 20.13 14.95 9.10
CA ASP A 386 20.13 14.87 10.56
C ASP A 386 18.68 14.78 11.05
N VAL A 387 18.08 13.60 10.89
CA VAL A 387 16.68 13.34 11.30
C VAL A 387 16.62 12.48 12.55
N ASP A 388 15.70 12.76 13.46
CA ASP A 388 15.40 11.88 14.59
C ASP A 388 14.52 10.72 14.12
N HIS A 389 15.17 9.61 13.77
CA HIS A 389 14.51 8.38 13.35
C HIS A 389 13.48 7.85 14.37
N GLY A 390 13.71 8.07 15.66
CA GLY A 390 12.79 7.64 16.72
C GLY A 390 11.49 8.42 16.65
N VAL A 391 11.57 9.74 16.49
CA VAL A 391 10.40 10.60 16.33
C VAL A 391 9.67 10.31 15.02
N LEU A 392 10.38 10.20 13.89
CA LEU A 392 9.77 9.88 12.59
C LEU A 392 9.02 8.55 12.63
N THR A 393 9.61 7.52 13.25
CA THR A 393 8.97 6.20 13.38
C THR A 393 7.70 6.26 14.23
N LYS A 394 7.70 7.06 15.30
CA LYS A 394 6.51 7.27 16.14
C LYS A 394 5.42 8.03 15.39
N LEU A 395 5.77 9.10 14.67
CA LEU A 395 4.84 9.86 13.83
C LEU A 395 4.23 8.98 12.75
N ALA A 396 5.03 8.16 12.08
CA ALA A 396 4.59 7.16 11.11
C ALA A 396 3.89 5.93 11.75
N MET A 397 3.65 5.96 13.06
CA MET A 397 3.00 4.91 13.84
C MET A 397 3.61 3.52 13.66
N GLY A 398 4.92 3.45 13.42
CA GLY A 398 5.68 2.22 13.22
C GLY A 398 5.79 1.74 11.76
N ASP A 399 5.16 2.42 10.79
CA ASP A 399 5.28 2.06 9.38
C ASP A 399 6.45 2.81 8.72
N GLN A 400 7.56 2.11 8.48
CA GLN A 400 8.73 2.72 7.82
C GLN A 400 8.45 3.12 6.38
N ASP A 401 7.51 2.45 5.71
CA ASP A 401 7.14 2.74 4.32
C ASP A 401 6.39 4.07 4.19
N ALA A 402 5.79 4.54 5.30
CA ALA A 402 5.10 5.82 5.39
C ALA A 402 6.06 7.02 5.56
N ILE A 403 7.38 6.77 5.61
CA ILE A 403 8.41 7.80 5.81
C ILE A 403 9.08 8.10 4.47
N PHE A 404 8.78 9.26 3.91
CA PHE A 404 9.33 9.77 2.67
C PHE A 404 10.53 10.65 2.98
N LYS A 405 11.73 10.16 2.66
CA LYS A 405 12.98 10.89 2.85
C LYS A 405 13.44 11.52 1.55
N GLY A 406 13.62 12.84 1.56
CA GLY A 406 14.27 13.61 0.50
C GLY A 406 15.62 14.15 0.96
N LYS A 407 16.58 14.31 0.03
CA LYS A 407 17.84 15.00 0.35
C LYS A 407 17.63 16.51 0.45
N ASP A 408 16.79 17.05 -0.42
CA ASP A 408 16.32 18.45 -0.42
C ASP A 408 14.80 18.47 -0.57
N LEU A 409 14.10 19.46 -0.01
CA LEU A 409 12.67 19.66 -0.27
C LEU A 409 12.36 19.98 -1.73
N ALA A 410 13.34 20.47 -2.48
CA ALA A 410 13.21 20.59 -3.93
C ALA A 410 12.87 19.24 -4.59
N ASP A 411 13.31 18.12 -4.02
CA ASP A 411 13.02 16.77 -4.51
C ASP A 411 11.53 16.39 -4.34
N LEU A 412 10.78 17.05 -3.46
CA LEU A 412 9.37 16.75 -3.22
C LEU A 412 8.47 17.05 -4.42
N SER A 413 8.86 18.05 -5.21
CA SER A 413 8.15 18.44 -6.44
C SER A 413 8.62 17.67 -7.67
N HIS A 414 9.73 16.91 -7.59
CA HIS A 414 10.19 16.05 -8.68
C HIS A 414 9.22 14.87 -8.87
N SER A 415 9.03 14.45 -10.13
CA SER A 415 8.02 13.44 -10.50
C SER A 415 8.11 12.17 -9.67
N GLY A 416 9.29 11.54 -9.52
CA GLY A 416 9.41 10.25 -8.83
C GLY A 416 8.95 10.24 -7.36
N LEU A 417 9.31 11.25 -6.55
CA LEU A 417 8.90 11.31 -5.15
C LEU A 417 7.44 11.77 -5.02
N PHE A 418 7.05 12.76 -5.83
CA PHE A 418 5.67 13.26 -5.91
C PHE A 418 4.68 12.14 -6.29
N ASP A 419 4.99 11.36 -7.32
CA ASP A 419 4.12 10.28 -7.81
C ASP A 419 4.02 9.16 -6.77
N ARG A 420 5.12 8.81 -6.10
CA ARG A 420 5.11 7.85 -4.99
C ARG A 420 4.26 8.35 -3.80
N PHE A 421 4.37 9.63 -3.47
CA PHE A 421 3.55 10.26 -2.43
C PHE A 421 2.07 10.25 -2.81
N MET A 422 1.73 10.64 -4.04
CA MET A 422 0.35 10.62 -4.53
C MET A 422 -0.22 9.19 -4.51
N LYS A 423 0.54 8.18 -4.95
CA LYS A 423 0.14 6.76 -4.89
C LYS A 423 -0.08 6.27 -3.46
N TRP A 424 0.74 6.72 -2.50
CA TRP A 424 0.57 6.36 -1.08
C TRP A 424 -0.71 6.97 -0.47
N VAL A 425 -1.00 8.23 -0.80
CA VAL A 425 -2.10 8.99 -0.21
C VAL A 425 -3.46 8.68 -0.85
N CYS A 426 -3.56 8.05 -2.03
CA CYS A 426 -4.79 8.00 -2.84
C CYS A 426 -5.50 6.66 -3.18
#